data_AF-A0A371CVR7-F1
#
_entry.id   AF-A0A371CVR7-F1
#
_cell.length_a   1.000
_cell.length_b   1.000
_cell.length_c   1.000
_cell.angle_alpha   90.00
_cell.angle_beta   90.00
_cell.angle_gamma   90.00
#
_symmetry.space_group_name_H-M   'P 1'
#
loop_
_entity.id
_entity.type
_entity.pdbx_description
1 polymer ?
#
loop_
_entity_poly.entity_id
_entity_poly.type
_entity_poly.pdbx_seq_one_letter_code
_entity_poly.pdbx_strand_id
1 'polypeptide(L)'
;MSEILPPELTDRIIGFVGTLDKKTLCSCALVCRQWLPASRLALLYYVRVDSPRTYELLVSRVLHSDGARPYLADVRVLDIFHGWPQRNFPSP
;
A
#
# COMPACT_ATOMS: atom_id res chain seq x y z
N MET A 1 30.12 -17.79 -7.47
CA MET A 1 29.69 -16.64 -8.29
C MET A 1 28.22 -16.44 -7.98
N SER A 2 27.86 -15.46 -7.15
CA SER A 2 26.46 -15.18 -6.85
C SER A 2 25.83 -14.54 -8.08
N GLU A 3 24.86 -15.21 -8.70
CA GLU A 3 24.02 -14.60 -9.72
C GLU A 3 23.24 -13.47 -9.06
N ILE A 4 23.69 -12.24 -9.30
CA ILE A 4 22.97 -11.05 -8.86
C ILE A 4 21.87 -10.83 -9.89
N LEU A 5 20.64 -11.13 -9.49
CA LEU A 5 19.47 -10.80 -10.30
C LEU A 5 19.48 -9.28 -10.56
N PRO A 6 19.28 -8.84 -11.81
CA PRO A 6 19.14 -7.42 -12.12
C PRO A 6 18.10 -6.74 -11.22
N PRO A 7 18.38 -5.51 -10.74
CA PRO A 7 17.45 -4.78 -9.88
C PRO A 7 16.08 -4.61 -10.53
N GLU A 8 16.01 -4.42 -11.85
CA GLU A 8 14.76 -4.25 -12.59
C GLU A 8 13.87 -5.50 -12.53
N LEU A 9 14.47 -6.70 -12.53
CA LEU A 9 13.73 -7.95 -12.39
C LEU A 9 13.25 -8.13 -10.95
N THR A 10 14.06 -7.75 -9.98
CA THR A 10 13.69 -7.76 -8.56
C THR A 10 12.51 -6.83 -8.31
N ASP A 11 12.56 -5.60 -8.81
CA ASP A 11 11.50 -4.60 -8.68
C ASP A 11 10.20 -5.09 -9.30
N ARG A 12 10.29 -5.78 -10.46
CA ARG A 12 9.13 -6.36 -11.13
C ARG A 12 8.50 -7.49 -10.31
N ILE A 13 9.31 -8.37 -9.71
CA ILE A 13 8.82 -9.44 -8.82
C ILE A 13 8.09 -8.84 -7.61
N ILE A 14 8.72 -7.85 -6.95
CA ILE A 14 8.13 -7.15 -5.80
C ILE A 14 6.82 -6.46 -6.20
N GLY A 15 6.79 -5.82 -7.37
CA GLY A 15 5.58 -5.20 -7.92
C GLY A 15 4.42 -6.18 -8.08
N PHE A 16 4.68 -7.41 -8.53
CA PHE A 16 3.65 -8.46 -8.61
C PHE A 16 3.14 -8.87 -7.23
N VAL A 17 4.03 -9.09 -6.26
CA VAL A 17 3.67 -9.42 -4.86
C VAL A 17 2.75 -8.34 -4.27
N GLY A 18 3.03 -7.07 -4.57
CA GLY A 18 2.28 -5.95 -4.00
C GLY A 18 0.82 -5.86 -4.37
N THR A 19 0.42 -6.45 -5.50
CA THR A 19 -0.99 -6.53 -5.88
C THR A 19 -1.77 -7.58 -5.07
N LEU A 20 -1.07 -8.51 -4.41
CA LEU A 20 -1.65 -9.70 -3.79
C LEU A 20 -1.61 -9.66 -2.25
N ASP A 21 -0.47 -9.27 -1.66
CA ASP A 21 -0.30 -9.32 -0.20
C ASP A 21 0.66 -8.25 0.35
N LYS A 22 0.09 -7.34 1.15
CA LYS A 22 0.85 -6.30 1.85
C LYS A 22 1.76 -6.88 2.95
N LYS A 23 1.41 -8.01 3.56
CA LYS A 23 2.23 -8.63 4.62
C LYS A 23 3.55 -9.15 4.03
N THR A 24 3.49 -9.81 2.89
CA THR A 24 4.68 -10.26 2.16
C THR A 24 5.55 -9.08 1.73
N LEU A 25 4.96 -7.97 1.26
CA LEU A 25 5.74 -6.76 0.95
C LEU A 25 6.47 -6.17 2.16
N CYS A 26 5.85 -6.16 3.34
CA CYS A 26 6.52 -5.74 4.57
C CYS A 26 7.74 -6.64 4.85
N SER A 27 7.61 -7.96 4.66
CA SER A 27 8.75 -8.87 4.76
C SER A 27 9.82 -8.56 3.71
N CYS A 28 9.45 -8.33 2.44
CA CYS A 28 10.38 -7.95 1.37
C CYS A 28 11.17 -6.67 1.69
N ALA A 29 10.52 -5.66 2.26
CA ALA A 29 11.15 -4.42 2.69
C ALA A 29 12.23 -4.62 3.75
N LEU A 30 12.18 -5.72 4.51
CA LEU A 30 13.10 -6.04 5.60
C LEU A 30 14.25 -6.97 5.17
N VAL A 31 14.21 -7.56 3.97
CA VAL A 31 15.24 -8.52 3.50
C VAL A 31 16.58 -7.82 3.29
N CYS A 32 16.61 -6.75 2.50
CA CYS A 32 17.82 -6.00 2.22
C CYS A 32 17.51 -4.55 1.79
N ARG A 33 18.53 -3.68 1.86
CA ARG A 33 18.39 -2.25 1.50
C ARG A 33 18.01 -2.03 0.04
N GLN A 34 18.35 -2.96 -0.86
CA GLN A 34 18.05 -2.88 -2.28
C GLN A 34 16.56 -3.14 -2.57
N TRP A 35 15.88 -3.96 -1.77
CA TRP A 35 14.46 -4.29 -1.97
C TRP A 35 13.52 -3.26 -1.33
N LEU A 36 14.03 -2.44 -0.40
CA LEU A 36 13.26 -1.46 0.34
C LEU A 36 12.56 -0.44 -0.58
N PRO A 37 13.21 0.19 -1.59
CA PRO A 37 12.54 1.18 -2.45
C PRO A 37 11.35 0.60 -3.21
N ALA A 38 11.54 -0.55 -3.87
CA ALA A 38 10.48 -1.21 -4.63
C ALA A 38 9.36 -1.72 -3.73
N SER A 39 9.70 -2.30 -2.57
CA SER A 39 8.70 -2.81 -1.61
C SER A 39 7.86 -1.67 -1.04
N ARG A 40 8.51 -0.54 -0.70
CA ARG A 40 7.82 0.65 -0.19
C ARG A 40 6.91 1.26 -1.26
N LEU A 41 7.40 1.39 -2.49
CA LEU A 41 6.59 1.88 -3.60
C LEU A 41 5.37 0.97 -3.81
N ALA A 42 5.55 -0.35 -3.79
CA ALA A 42 4.45 -1.30 -3.94
C ALA A 42 3.45 -1.25 -2.76
N LEU A 43 3.91 -1.04 -1.52
CA LEU A 43 3.06 -0.91 -0.33
C LEU A 43 2.13 0.30 -0.40
N LEU A 44 2.65 1.40 -0.93
CA LEU A 44 1.99 2.70 -0.97
C LEU A 44 1.29 2.96 -2.29
N TYR A 45 1.58 2.20 -3.34
CA TYR A 45 0.97 2.34 -4.67
C TYR A 45 -0.56 2.40 -4.62
N TYR A 46 -1.19 1.53 -3.82
CA TYR A 46 -2.64 1.45 -3.65
C TYR A 46 -3.05 1.50 -2.17
N VAL A 47 -3.72 2.56 -1.78
CA VAL A 47 -4.27 2.77 -0.43
C VAL A 47 -5.79 2.67 -0.51
N ARG A 48 -6.36 1.68 0.19
CA ARG A 48 -7.80 1.52 0.35
C ARG A 48 -8.22 1.98 1.74
N VAL A 49 -9.21 2.85 1.76
CA VAL A 49 -9.86 3.36 2.97
C VAL A 49 -11.31 2.84 2.95
N ASP A 50 -11.58 1.85 3.79
CA ASP A 50 -12.82 1.09 3.82
C ASP A 50 -13.80 1.50 4.92
N SER A 51 -13.35 2.35 5.85
CA SER A 51 -14.15 2.81 6.96
C SER A 51 -13.93 4.30 7.25
N PRO A 52 -14.97 5.00 7.76
CA PRO A 52 -14.83 6.39 8.22
C PRO A 52 -13.72 6.55 9.26
N ARG A 53 -13.54 5.56 10.13
CA ARG A 53 -12.48 5.55 11.14
C ARG A 53 -11.08 5.51 10.50
N THR A 54 -10.89 4.68 9.46
CA THR A 54 -9.62 4.61 8.71
C THR A 54 -9.34 5.96 8.03
N TYR A 55 -10.37 6.61 7.48
CA TYR A 55 -10.25 7.94 6.88
C TYR A 55 -9.81 8.99 7.91
N GLU A 56 -10.47 9.05 9.07
CA GLU A 56 -10.09 9.99 10.13
C GLU A 56 -8.65 9.77 10.61
N LEU A 57 -8.20 8.52 10.71
CA LEU A 57 -6.82 8.20 11.06
C LEU A 57 -5.84 8.66 9.97
N LEU A 58 -6.17 8.47 8.69
CA LEU A 58 -5.36 8.97 7.57
C LEU A 58 -5.23 10.50 7.67
N VAL A 59 -6.35 11.20 7.87
CA VAL A 59 -6.35 12.65 7.98
C VAL A 59 -5.55 13.10 9.21
N SER A 60 -5.92 12.65 10.41
CA SER A 60 -5.34 13.12 11.66
C SER A 60 -3.86 12.76 11.85
N ARG A 61 -3.43 11.58 11.37
CA ARG A 61 -2.07 11.08 11.63
C ARG A 61 -1.11 11.23 10.45
N VAL A 62 -1.61 11.16 9.22
CA VAL A 62 -0.76 11.15 8.03
C VAL A 62 -0.77 12.52 7.36
N LEU A 63 -1.95 13.10 7.10
CA LEU A 63 -2.04 14.41 6.45
C LEU A 63 -1.58 15.56 7.34
N HIS A 64 -1.68 15.45 8.66
CA HIS A 64 -1.22 16.48 9.61
C HIS A 64 0.22 16.26 10.10
N SER A 65 0.88 15.17 9.71
CA SER A 65 2.26 14.87 10.12
C SER A 65 3.25 15.19 9.02
N ASP A 66 4.18 16.12 9.29
CA ASP A 66 5.23 16.48 8.33
C ASP A 66 6.18 15.32 8.00
N GLY A 67 6.32 14.34 8.90
CA GLY A 67 7.13 13.14 8.66
C GLY A 67 6.46 12.09 7.78
N ALA A 68 5.12 12.06 7.72
CA ALA A 68 4.37 11.04 7.01
C ALA A 68 3.96 11.47 5.59
N ARG A 69 3.81 12.78 5.37
CA ARG A 69 3.46 13.39 4.08
C ARG A 69 4.34 12.97 2.89
N PRO A 70 5.67 12.86 3.00
CA PRO A 70 6.51 12.48 1.85
C PRO A 70 6.17 11.09 1.30
N TYR A 71 5.72 10.18 2.15
CA TYR A 71 5.32 8.83 1.74
C TYR A 71 4.00 8.82 0.96
N LEU A 72 3.16 9.86 1.09
CA LEU A 72 1.97 10.00 0.28
C LEU A 72 2.27 10.37 -1.17
N ALA A 73 3.45 10.93 -1.48
CA ALA A 73 3.85 11.21 -2.85
C ALA A 73 4.01 9.93 -3.69
N ASP A 74 4.28 8.79 -3.03
CA ASP A 74 4.39 7.48 -3.67
C ASP A 74 3.02 6.81 -3.90
N VAL A 75 1.92 7.38 -3.36
CA VAL A 75 0.57 6.84 -3.53
C VAL A 75 0.02 7.20 -4.90
N ARG A 76 -0.30 6.18 -5.71
CA ARG A 76 -0.85 6.37 -7.06
C ARG A 76 -2.36 6.19 -7.13
N VAL A 77 -2.91 5.36 -6.25
CA VAL A 77 -4.34 5.08 -6.19
C VAL A 77 -4.80 5.17 -4.75
N LEU A 78 -5.75 6.07 -4.50
CA LEU A 78 -6.45 6.20 -3.23
C LEU A 78 -7.91 5.86 -3.47
N ASP A 79 -8.37 4.77 -2.87
CA ASP A 79 -9.74 4.27 -3.01
C ASP A 79 -10.47 4.46 -1.69
N ILE A 80 -11.41 5.39 -1.65
CA ILE A 80 -12.19 5.72 -0.46
C ILE A 80 -13.58 5.12 -0.64
N PHE A 81 -13.76 3.93 -0.08
CA PHE A 81 -15.07 3.29 -0.01
C PHE A 81 -15.86 3.92 1.13
N HIS A 82 -16.70 4.91 0.80
CA HIS A 82 -17.90 5.15 1.59
C HIS A 82 -18.83 3.98 1.30
N GLY A 83 -19.07 3.12 2.30
CA GLY A 83 -19.88 1.92 2.15
C GLY A 83 -21.14 2.16 1.33
N TRP A 84 -21.47 1.22 0.44
CA TRP A 84 -22.76 1.23 -0.24
C TRP A 84 -23.86 1.38 0.81
N PRO A 85 -24.90 2.21 0.59
CA PRO A 85 -26.05 2.20 1.47
C PRO A 85 -26.55 0.75 1.49
N GLN A 86 -26.65 0.17 2.69
CA GLN A 86 -27.32 -1.12 2.83
C GLN A 86 -28.75 -0.91 2.33
N ARG A 87 -29.01 -1.28 1.07
CA ARG A 87 -30.37 -1.47 0.60
C ARG A 87 -30.86 -2.67 1.40
N ASN A 88 -31.58 -2.37 2.48
CA ASN A 88 -32.44 -3.33 3.14
C ASN A 88 -33.40 -3.84 2.06
N PHE A 89 -33.06 -4.97 1.45
CA PHE A 89 -34.00 -5.72 0.65
C PHE A 89 -34.99 -6.31 1.66
N PRO A 90 -36.28 -5.91 1.64
CA PRO A 90 -37.26 -6.57 2.47
C PRO A 90 -37.34 -8.04 2.03
N SER A 91 -37.15 -8.94 2.97
CA SER A 91 -37.45 -10.36 2.79
C SER A 91 -38.93 -10.53 2.42
N PRO A 92 -39.27 -11.49 1.53
CA PRO A 92 -40.65 -11.74 1.11
C PRO A 92 -41.57 -12.18 2.25
#